data_AF-A0A383EID3-F1
#
_entry.id   AF-A0A383EID3-F1
#
_cell.length_a   1.000
_cell.length_b   1.000
_cell.length_c   1.000
_cell.angle_alpha   90.00
_cell.angle_beta   90.00
_cell.angle_gamma   90.00
#
_symmetry.space_group_name_H-M   'P 1'
#
loop_
_entity.id
_entity.type
_entity.pdbx_description
1 polymer ?
#
loop_
_entity_poly.entity_id
_entity_poly.type
_entity_poly.pdbx_seq_one_letter_code
_entity_poly.pdbx_strand_id
1 'polypeptide(L)'
;MTNTSPSSAIELYIQGVATGNAEALNAAFHPDARMFGALGDQRVDIPIQDMIGMISAQPADVDGQFSASIKKIDEFGDIATAIVE
;
A
#
# COMPACT_ATOMS: atom_id res chain seq x y z
N MET A 1 0.08 18.63 10.99
CA MET A 1 0.63 18.54 9.62
C MET A 1 1.64 17.41 9.63
N THR A 2 1.22 16.18 9.38
CA THR A 2 2.16 15.06 9.24
C THR A 2 2.69 15.11 7.81
N ASN A 3 3.79 15.84 7.62
CA ASN A 3 4.59 15.79 6.40
C ASN A 3 5.31 14.44 6.39
N THR A 4 4.58 13.38 6.08
CA THR A 4 5.14 12.04 5.92
C THR A 4 5.81 12.04 4.55
N SER A 5 7.13 11.84 4.50
CA SER A 5 7.83 11.74 3.21
C SER A 5 7.22 10.62 2.36
N PRO A 6 7.34 10.68 1.02
CA PRO A 6 6.85 9.61 0.14
C PRO A 6 7.36 8.24 0.56
N SER A 7 8.63 8.15 0.99
CA SER A 7 9.22 6.94 1.55
C SER A 7 8.49 6.40 2.76
N SER A 8 8.15 7.25 3.74
CA SER A 8 7.48 6.82 4.96
C SER A 8 6.03 6.39 4.72
N ALA A 9 5.33 6.97 3.72
CA ALA A 9 4.02 6.47 3.31
C ALA A 9 4.12 5.04 2.72
N ILE A 10 5.16 4.77 1.93
CA ILE A 10 5.39 3.45 1.34
C ILE A 10 5.81 2.43 2.40
N GLU A 11 6.64 2.82 3.38
CA GLU A 11 7.02 1.95 4.49
C GLU A 11 5.79 1.52 5.32
N LEU A 12 4.86 2.45 5.59
CA LEU A 12 3.58 2.13 6.25
C LEU A 12 2.73 1.17 5.42
N TYR A 13 2.70 1.34 4.09
CA TYR A 13 2.04 0.40 3.19
C TYR A 13 2.66 -1.00 3.28
N ILE A 14 3.99 -1.12 3.15
CA ILE A 14 4.70 -2.40 3.21
C ILE A 14 4.45 -3.10 4.55
N GLN A 15 4.57 -2.36 5.66
CA GLN A 15 4.31 -2.88 6.99
C GLN A 15 2.85 -3.33 7.15
N GLY A 16 1.90 -2.52 6.65
CA GLY A 16 0.47 -2.82 6.72
C GLY A 16 0.09 -4.06 5.92
N VAL A 17 0.65 -4.22 4.71
CA VAL A 17 0.43 -5.39 3.85
C VAL A 17 1.03 -6.65 4.46
N ALA A 18 2.24 -6.56 5.02
CA ALA A 18 2.89 -7.69 5.66
C ALA A 18 2.12 -8.16 6.90
N THR A 19 1.75 -7.24 7.79
CA THR A 19 1.18 -7.59 9.11
C THR A 19 -0.34 -7.67 9.16
N GLY A 20 -1.05 -7.20 8.13
CA GLY A 20 -2.51 -7.03 8.19
C GLY A 20 -2.95 -5.79 8.96
N ASN A 21 -2.04 -4.85 9.28
CA ASN A 21 -2.33 -3.69 10.10
C ASN A 21 -3.13 -2.63 9.31
N ALA A 22 -4.44 -2.63 9.54
CA ALA A 22 -5.36 -1.67 8.93
C ALA A 22 -5.11 -0.21 9.34
N GLU A 23 -4.58 0.07 10.54
CA GLU A 23 -4.26 1.44 10.96
C GLU A 23 -3.08 1.99 10.16
N ALA A 24 -2.04 1.18 9.95
CA ALA A 24 -0.89 1.56 9.13
C ALA A 24 -1.29 1.84 7.67
N LEU A 25 -2.17 0.99 7.10
CA LEU A 25 -2.69 1.21 5.75
C LEU A 25 -3.56 2.46 5.67
N ASN A 26 -4.43 2.72 6.65
CA ASN A 26 -5.24 3.94 6.70
C ASN A 26 -4.38 5.21 6.85
N ALA A 27 -3.23 5.12 7.52
CA ALA A 27 -2.28 6.23 7.60
C ALA A 27 -1.51 6.45 6.28
N ALA A 28 -1.31 5.39 5.49
CA ALA A 28 -0.59 5.44 4.21
C ALA A 28 -1.45 5.96 3.05
N PHE A 29 -2.76 5.74 3.06
CA PHE A 29 -3.65 6.05 1.95
C PHE A 29 -4.64 7.18 2.25
N HIS A 30 -4.96 7.97 1.22
CA HIS A 30 -6.09 8.89 1.26
C HIS A 30 -7.42 8.10 1.32
N PRO A 31 -8.47 8.57 2.02
CA PRO A 31 -9.76 7.88 2.11
C PRO A 31 -10.40 7.60 0.73
N ASP A 32 -10.19 8.48 -0.24
CA ASP A 32 -10.69 8.32 -1.62
C ASP A 32 -9.72 7.58 -2.56
N ALA A 33 -8.64 7.00 -2.03
CA ALA A 33 -7.70 6.23 -2.84
C ALA A 33 -8.37 4.97 -3.43
N ARG A 34 -7.84 4.53 -4.57
CA ARG A 34 -8.31 3.34 -5.28
C ARG A 34 -7.15 2.44 -5.63
N MET A 35 -7.40 1.13 -5.58
CA MET A 35 -6.48 0.11 -6.06
C MET A 35 -7.01 -0.45 -7.38
N PHE A 36 -6.11 -0.53 -8.36
CA PHE A 36 -6.37 -1.16 -9.64
C PHE A 36 -5.33 -2.24 -9.89
N GLY A 37 -5.75 -3.34 -10.51
CA GLY A 37 -4.86 -4.44 -10.85
C GLY A 37 -5.56 -5.53 -11.63
N ALA A 38 -4.86 -6.64 -11.87
CA ALA A 38 -5.44 -7.85 -12.41
C ALA A 38 -5.04 -9.02 -11.52
N LEU A 39 -6.03 -9.77 -11.04
CA LEU A 39 -5.83 -11.06 -10.36
C LEU A 39 -6.26 -12.14 -11.36
N GLY A 40 -5.27 -12.74 -12.03
CA GLY A 40 -5.53 -13.62 -13.18
C GLY A 40 -6.25 -12.85 -14.30
N ASP A 41 -7.39 -13.37 -14.77
CA ASP A 41 -8.21 -12.72 -15.80
C ASP A 41 -9.19 -11.68 -15.24
N GLN A 42 -9.26 -11.50 -13.91
CA GLN A 42 -10.16 -10.54 -13.30
C GLN A 42 -9.48 -9.19 -13.09
N ARG A 43 -10.04 -8.16 -13.72
CA ARG A 43 -9.71 -6.76 -13.40
C ARG A 43 -10.22 -6.44 -11.99
N VAL A 44 -9.30 -5.99 -11.15
CA VAL A 44 -9.59 -5.43 -9.83
C VAL A 44 -9.64 -3.91 -9.96
N ASP A 45 -10.71 -3.33 -9.45
CA ASP A 45 -10.96 -1.89 -9.45
C ASP A 45 -11.79 -1.57 -8.20
N ILE A 46 -11.12 -1.41 -7.07
CA ILE A 46 -11.78 -1.32 -5.76
C ILE A 46 -11.33 -0.08 -4.97
N PRO A 47 -12.21 0.50 -4.14
CA PRO A 47 -11.82 1.47 -3.13
C PRO A 47 -10.72 0.92 -2.22
N ILE A 48 -9.86 1.79 -1.70
CA ILE A 48 -8.77 1.36 -0.83
C ILE A 48 -9.26 0.69 0.46
N GLN A 49 -10.44 1.08 0.96
CA GLN A 49 -11.04 0.48 2.15
C GLN A 49 -11.35 -1.01 1.97
N ASP A 50 -11.78 -1.42 0.77
CA ASP A 50 -12.01 -2.83 0.44
C ASP A 50 -10.68 -3.60 0.43
N MET A 51 -9.62 -3.01 -0.13
CA MET A 51 -8.26 -3.58 -0.09
C MET A 51 -7.78 -3.74 1.36
N ILE A 52 -7.94 -2.73 2.21
CA ILE A 52 -7.55 -2.78 3.62
C ILE A 52 -8.30 -3.90 4.35
N GLY A 53 -9.61 -4.05 4.11
CA GLY A 53 -10.40 -5.15 4.65
C GLY A 53 -9.90 -6.52 4.21
N MET A 54 -9.55 -6.67 2.92
CA MET A 54 -8.99 -7.91 2.38
C MET A 54 -7.64 -8.27 3.01
N ILE A 55 -6.73 -7.30 3.12
CA ILE A 55 -5.40 -7.51 3.72
C ILE A 55 -5.50 -7.78 5.23
N SER A 56 -6.42 -7.12 5.92
CA SER A 56 -6.65 -7.36 7.35
C SER A 56 -7.21 -8.77 7.60
N ALA A 57 -8.04 -9.29 6.69
CA ALA A 57 -8.55 -10.66 6.75
C ALA A 57 -7.48 -11.69 6.37
N GLN A 58 -6.64 -11.39 5.39
CA GLN A 58 -5.55 -12.25 4.93
C GLN A 58 -4.30 -11.41 4.63
N PRO A 59 -3.38 -11.32 5.60
CA PRO A 59 -2.10 -10.63 5.40
C PRO A 59 -1.31 -11.26 4.27
N ALA A 60 -0.48 -10.47 3.58
CA ALA A 60 0.35 -10.99 2.51
C ALA A 60 1.52 -11.83 3.04
N ASP A 61 1.96 -11.55 4.27
CA ASP A 61 3.01 -12.33 4.93
C ASP A 61 2.43 -13.57 5.62
N VAL A 62 2.08 -14.58 4.82
CA VAL A 62 1.51 -15.84 5.35
C VAL A 62 2.60 -16.78 5.88
N ASP A 63 3.80 -16.72 5.30
CA ASP A 63 4.92 -17.65 5.56
C ASP A 63 6.23 -16.96 5.98
N GLY A 64 6.21 -15.66 6.30
CA GLY A 64 7.42 -14.90 6.64
C GLY A 64 8.33 -14.60 5.44
N GLN A 65 7.81 -14.77 4.22
CA GLN A 65 8.54 -14.56 2.97
C GLN A 65 8.14 -13.29 2.23
N PHE A 66 7.15 -12.55 2.74
CA PHE A 66 6.76 -11.29 2.12
C PHE A 66 7.87 -10.26 2.32
N SER A 67 8.52 -9.89 1.23
CA SER A 67 9.47 -8.80 1.18
C SER A 67 9.01 -7.83 0.11
N ALA A 68 9.01 -6.55 0.46
CA ALA A 68 8.76 -5.47 -0.46
C ALA A 68 9.76 -4.36 -0.18
N SER A 69 10.29 -3.76 -1.25
CA SER A 69 11.34 -2.76 -1.20
C SER A 69 11.07 -1.63 -2.19
N ILE A 70 11.52 -0.43 -1.86
CA ILE A 70 11.32 0.74 -2.72
C ILE A 70 12.37 0.69 -3.84
N LYS A 71 11.91 0.41 -5.06
CA LYS A 71 12.75 0.40 -6.26
C LYS A 71 13.09 1.82 -6.71
N LYS A 72 12.12 2.73 -6.65
CA LYS A 72 12.27 4.10 -7.14
C LYS A 72 11.27 5.04 -6.48
N ILE A 73 11.68 6.28 -6.24
CA ILE A 73 10.80 7.42 -5.93
C ILE A 73 11.21 8.57 -6.86
N ASP A 74 10.25 9.15 -7.57
CA ASP A 74 10.41 10.41 -8.30
C ASP A 74 9.51 11.47 -7.66
N GLU A 75 10.11 12.55 -7.16
CA GLU A 75 9.40 13.65 -6.49
C GLU A 75 9.36 14.89 -7.40
N PHE A 76 8.18 15.50 -7.52
CA PHE A 76 7.95 16.71 -8.31
C PHE A 76 7.13 17.70 -7.48
N GLY A 77 7.79 18.49 -6.65
CA GLY A 77 7.11 19.48 -5.82
C GLY A 77 6.26 18.82 -4.73
N ASP A 78 4.94 18.90 -4.87
CA ASP A 78 3.94 18.35 -3.94
C ASP A 78 3.41 16.95 -4.35
N ILE A 79 3.87 16.43 -5.49
CA ILE A 79 3.53 15.07 -5.95
C ILE A 79 4.75 14.17 -5.97
N ALA A 80 4.55 12.88 -5.72
CA ALA A 80 5.58 11.86 -5.84
C ALA A 80 5.00 10.59 -6.45
N THR A 81 5.81 9.90 -7.24
CA THR A 81 5.51 8.55 -7.75
C THR A 81 6.54 7.57 -7.24
N ALA A 82 6.10 6.40 -6.81
CA ALA A 82 7.00 5.37 -6.34
C ALA A 82 6.73 4.01 -6.98
N ILE A 83 7.79 3.23 -7.11
CA ILE A 83 7.76 1.85 -7.60
C ILE A 83 8.29 0.97 -6.47
N VAL A 84 7.52 -0.06 -6.12
CA VAL A 84 7.84 -1.05 -5.08
C VAL A 84 7.98 -2.41 -5.75
N GLU A 85 8.94 -3.23 -5.29
CA GLU A 85 9.17 -4.61 -5.75
C GLU A 85 9.31 -5.59 -4.60
#